data_AF-G5HCK1-F1
#
_entry.id   AF-G5HCK1-F1
#
_cell.length_a   1.000
_cell.length_b   1.000
_cell.length_c   1.000
_cell.angle_alpha   90.00
_cell.angle_beta   90.00
_cell.angle_gamma   90.00
#
_symmetry.space_group_name_H-M   'P 1'
#
loop_
_entity.id
_entity.type
_entity.pdbx_description
1 polymer ?
#
loop_
_entity_poly.entity_id
_entity_poly.type
_entity_poly.pdbx_seq_one_letter_code
_entity_poly.pdbx_strand_id
1 'polypeptide(L)'
;MVLAYNIQREDIRPSEKAWAYRMKMEALSHQGVKGEAYTAELVGETAGDCARTVQRYIRLTYLNPELLDYADQGKVSLSVAERLSFLSEEAQGWVLQNLNGNTVVLSKSRAETLKEESERGILTEERVRDILNQDVKRISITISAKKIKDYFPQDYTKDQMEEVIFKLLDSWREEMYQDA
;
A
#
# COMPACT_ATOMS: atom_id res chain seq x y z
N MET A 1 10.58 29.28 -30.49
CA MET A 1 10.23 27.98 -29.88
C MET A 1 9.90 28.29 -28.43
N VAL A 2 8.62 28.52 -28.14
CA VAL A 2 8.17 28.84 -26.77
C VAL A 2 8.26 27.55 -25.98
N LEU A 3 9.18 27.50 -25.00
CA LEU A 3 9.14 26.52 -23.94
C LEU A 3 7.76 26.64 -23.29
N ALA A 4 6.86 25.74 -23.64
CA ALA A 4 5.67 25.51 -22.86
C ALA A 4 6.17 24.95 -21.53
N TYR A 5 6.46 25.85 -20.60
CA TYR A 5 6.50 25.53 -19.18
C TYR A 5 5.13 24.91 -18.93
N ASN A 6 5.10 23.57 -18.86
CA ASN A 6 3.94 22.81 -18.45
C ASN A 6 3.79 23.13 -16.97
N ILE A 7 3.22 24.30 -16.68
CA ILE A 7 2.79 24.75 -15.36
C ILE A 7 1.79 23.68 -14.95
N GLN A 8 2.29 22.67 -14.24
CA GLN A 8 1.50 21.65 -13.60
C GLN A 8 0.38 22.38 -12.86
N ARG A 9 -0.87 21.98 -13.12
CA ARG A 9 -1.97 22.34 -12.24
C ARG A 9 -1.48 22.16 -10.82
N GLU A 10 -1.71 23.14 -9.94
CA GLU A 10 -1.47 22.99 -8.51
C GLU A 10 -2.12 21.66 -8.07
N ASP A 11 -1.31 20.62 -7.85
CA ASP A 11 -1.77 19.29 -7.47
C ASP A 11 -2.19 19.39 -6.00
N ILE A 12 -3.48 19.70 -5.78
CA ILE A 12 -4.09 19.68 -4.45
C ILE A 12 -3.84 18.28 -3.87
N ARG A 13 -3.24 18.22 -2.69
CA ARG A 13 -2.92 16.95 -2.04
C ARG A 13 -4.21 16.16 -1.76
N PRO A 14 -4.16 14.82 -1.83
CA PRO A 14 -5.29 13.98 -1.43
C PRO A 14 -5.89 14.35 -0.07
N SER A 15 -5.06 14.66 0.93
CA SER A 15 -5.49 15.11 2.26
C SER A 15 -6.19 16.47 2.25
N GLU A 16 -5.63 17.46 1.55
CA GLU A 16 -6.22 18.80 1.41
C GLU A 16 -7.60 18.72 0.76
N LYS A 17 -7.72 17.93 -0.31
CA LYS A 17 -8.98 17.69 -1.01
C LYS A 17 -9.99 16.96 -0.12
N ALA A 18 -9.55 15.96 0.64
CA ALA A 18 -10.37 15.23 1.60
C ALA A 18 -10.99 16.15 2.67
N TRP A 19 -10.17 17.00 3.29
CA TRP A 19 -10.64 17.95 4.29
C TRP A 19 -11.55 19.03 3.70
N ALA A 20 -11.23 19.55 2.51
CA ALA A 20 -12.09 20.51 1.82
C ALA A 20 -13.50 19.95 1.55
N TYR A 21 -13.58 18.69 1.09
CA TYR A 21 -14.85 18.01 0.87
C TYR A 21 -15.62 17.77 2.16
N ARG A 22 -14.94 17.32 3.22
CA ARG A 22 -15.57 17.12 4.52
C ARG A 22 -16.14 18.42 5.10
N MET A 23 -15.37 19.51 5.07
CA MET A 23 -15.83 20.82 5.52
C MET A 23 -17.06 21.31 4.75
N LYS A 24 -17.06 21.16 3.41
CA LYS A 24 -18.22 21.54 2.57
C LYS A 24 -19.45 20.68 2.88
N MET A 25 -19.26 19.38 3.09
CA MET A 25 -20.35 18.46 3.44
C MET A 25 -20.95 18.79 4.82
N GLU A 26 -20.10 19.07 5.81
CA GLU A 26 -20.53 19.49 7.15
C GLU A 26 -21.29 20.82 7.09
N ALA A 27 -20.82 21.81 6.33
CA ALA A 27 -21.51 23.09 6.17
C ALA A 27 -22.92 22.94 5.57
N LEU A 28 -23.08 22.11 4.54
CA LEU A 28 -24.39 21.82 3.93
C LEU A 28 -25.33 21.09 4.89
N SER A 29 -24.80 20.17 5.71
CA SER A 29 -25.58 19.50 6.75
C SER A 29 -26.11 20.48 7.79
N HIS A 30 -25.29 21.43 8.24
CA HIS A 30 -25.71 22.50 9.16
C HIS A 30 -26.77 23.43 8.55
N GLN A 31 -26.77 23.62 7.23
CA GLN A 31 -27.80 24.37 6.51
C GLN A 31 -29.11 23.58 6.32
N GLY A 32 -29.21 22.36 6.86
CA GLY A 32 -30.42 21.54 6.82
C GLY A 32 -30.58 20.73 5.54
N VAL A 33 -29.57 20.65 4.68
CA VAL A 33 -29.57 19.78 3.50
C VAL A 33 -29.50 18.33 3.97
N LYS A 34 -30.51 17.52 3.61
CA LYS A 34 -30.62 16.10 3.98
C LYS A 34 -30.36 15.20 2.76
N GLY A 35 -29.70 14.07 3.00
CA GLY A 35 -29.42 13.04 1.98
C GLY A 35 -27.94 13.01 1.59
N GLU A 36 -27.22 12.00 2.09
CA GLU A 36 -25.76 11.89 1.94
C GLU A 36 -25.30 11.88 0.47
N ALA A 37 -26.02 11.16 -0.40
CA ALA A 37 -25.71 11.08 -1.83
C ALA A 37 -25.89 12.42 -2.54
N TYR A 38 -26.97 13.13 -2.24
CA TYR A 38 -27.26 14.46 -2.81
C TYR A 38 -26.25 15.51 -2.34
N THR A 39 -25.91 15.50 -1.05
CA THR A 39 -24.88 16.39 -0.51
C THR A 39 -23.52 16.12 -1.14
N ALA A 40 -23.15 14.85 -1.35
CA ALA A 40 -21.88 14.50 -1.99
C ALA A 40 -21.82 14.94 -3.46
N GLU A 41 -22.94 14.89 -4.20
CA GLU A 41 -23.02 15.41 -5.58
C GLU A 41 -22.77 16.92 -5.60
N LEU A 42 -23.48 17.68 -4.75
CA LEU A 42 -23.31 19.14 -4.62
C LEU A 42 -21.89 19.54 -4.18
N VAL A 43 -21.25 18.72 -3.33
CA VAL A 43 -19.86 18.92 -2.92
C VAL A 43 -18.92 18.80 -4.13
N GLY A 44 -19.11 17.80 -4.98
CA GLY A 44 -18.25 17.47 -6.12
C GLY A 44 -18.44 18.34 -7.36
N GLU A 45 -19.61 18.97 -7.56
CA GLU A 45 -19.93 19.80 -8.72
C GLU A 45 -18.85 20.84 -9.07
N THR A 46 -18.39 21.59 -8.07
CA THR A 46 -17.38 22.65 -8.27
C THR A 46 -16.01 22.12 -8.67
N ALA A 47 -15.71 20.86 -8.35
CA ALA A 47 -14.44 20.20 -8.65
C ALA A 47 -14.55 19.23 -9.85
N GLY A 48 -15.74 19.07 -10.43
CA GLY A 48 -15.99 18.09 -11.49
C GLY A 48 -15.92 16.62 -11.04
N ASP A 49 -16.03 16.37 -9.74
CA ASP A 49 -15.98 15.02 -9.16
C ASP A 49 -17.39 14.46 -8.94
N CYS A 50 -17.58 13.17 -9.20
CA CYS A 50 -18.84 12.51 -8.87
C CYS A 50 -18.94 12.22 -7.37
N ALA A 51 -20.17 12.01 -6.88
CA ALA A 51 -20.45 11.71 -5.47
C ALA A 51 -19.59 10.56 -4.91
N ARG A 52 -19.31 9.53 -5.71
CA ARG A 52 -18.43 8.41 -5.31
C ARG A 52 -17.00 8.85 -5.04
N THR A 53 -16.44 9.73 -5.88
CA THR A 53 -15.10 10.28 -5.69
C THR A 53 -15.06 11.17 -4.46
N VAL A 54 -16.08 12.02 -4.26
CA VAL A 54 -16.20 12.86 -3.05
C VAL A 54 -16.19 12.00 -1.79
N GLN A 55 -17.04 10.97 -1.73
CA GLN A 55 -17.13 10.06 -0.59
C GLN A 55 -15.81 9.33 -0.32
N ARG A 56 -15.12 8.90 -1.38
CA ARG A 56 -13.79 8.29 -1.26
C ARG A 56 -12.78 9.24 -0.62
N TYR A 57 -12.76 10.52 -1.02
CA TYR A 57 -11.87 11.51 -0.42
C TYR A 57 -12.27 11.81 1.02
N ILE A 58 -13.55 11.98 1.34
CA ILE A 58 -14.00 12.19 2.72
C ILE A 58 -13.55 11.04 3.62
N ARG A 59 -13.58 9.80 3.11
CA ARG A 59 -13.07 8.63 3.81
C ARG A 59 -11.61 8.73 4.22
N LEU A 60 -10.74 9.38 3.44
CA LEU A 60 -9.34 9.59 3.84
C LEU A 60 -9.19 10.39 5.14
N THR A 61 -10.19 11.20 5.54
CA THR A 61 -10.16 11.94 6.82
C THR A 61 -10.29 11.05 8.07
N TYR A 62 -10.52 9.75 7.88
CA TYR A 62 -10.55 8.73 8.95
C TYR A 62 -9.25 7.91 9.02
N LEU A 63 -8.27 8.22 8.18
CA LEU A 63 -6.94 7.65 8.30
C LEU A 63 -6.18 8.32 9.44
N ASN A 64 -5.32 7.56 10.09
CA ASN A 64 -4.31 8.15 10.95
C ASN A 64 -3.35 9.07 10.13
N PRO A 65 -2.67 10.02 10.79
CA PRO A 65 -1.88 11.04 10.09
C PRO A 65 -0.79 10.45 9.18
N GLU A 66 -0.13 9.37 9.60
CA GLU A 66 0.96 8.74 8.85
C GLU A 66 0.46 8.01 7.59
N LEU A 67 -0.67 7.29 7.64
CA LEU A 67 -1.27 6.68 6.46
C LEU A 67 -1.82 7.73 5.48
N LEU A 68 -2.34 8.84 6.00
CA LEU A 68 -2.77 9.97 5.17
C LEU A 68 -1.57 10.62 4.46
N ASP A 69 -0.45 10.81 5.15
CA ASP A 69 0.81 11.29 4.56
C ASP A 69 1.36 10.32 3.51
N TYR A 70 1.24 9.00 3.71
CA TYR A 70 1.56 8.02 2.67
C TYR A 70 0.67 8.13 1.43
N ALA A 71 -0.60 8.52 1.59
CA ALA A 71 -1.48 8.79 0.45
C ALA A 71 -1.05 10.07 -0.29
N ASP A 72 -0.69 11.12 0.44
CA ASP A 72 -0.19 12.38 -0.14
C ASP A 72 1.12 12.19 -0.92
N GLN A 73 2.02 11.35 -0.41
CA GLN A 73 3.28 11.02 -1.05
C GLN A 73 3.13 10.00 -2.20
N GLY A 74 1.92 9.49 -2.45
CA GLY A 74 1.66 8.47 -3.47
C GLY A 74 2.24 7.08 -3.13
N LYS A 75 2.75 6.88 -1.91
CA LYS A 75 3.21 5.56 -1.42
C LYS A 75 2.05 4.58 -1.25
N VAL A 76 0.85 5.11 -0.97
CA VAL A 76 -0.40 4.38 -0.90
C VAL A 76 -1.38 4.96 -1.91
N SER A 77 -1.90 4.13 -2.82
CA SER A 77 -2.90 4.60 -3.79
C SER A 77 -4.20 5.03 -3.11
N LEU A 78 -4.95 5.96 -3.72
CA LEU A 78 -6.24 6.43 -3.19
C LEU A 78 -7.23 5.28 -2.92
N SER A 79 -7.24 4.24 -3.75
CA SER A 79 -8.09 3.06 -3.55
C SER A 79 -7.69 2.22 -2.34
N VAL A 80 -6.41 2.19 -1.99
CA VAL A 80 -5.90 1.47 -0.82
C VAL A 80 -6.14 2.31 0.43
N ALA A 81 -5.83 3.61 0.38
CA ALA A 81 -6.13 4.58 1.43
C ALA A 81 -7.63 4.56 1.80
N GLU A 82 -8.52 4.52 0.81
CA GLU A 82 -9.98 4.35 1.01
C GLU A 82 -10.29 3.12 1.86
N ARG A 83 -9.70 1.95 1.56
CA ARG A 83 -9.94 0.70 2.31
C ARG A 83 -9.39 0.77 3.73
N LEU A 84 -8.16 1.27 3.88
CA LEU A 84 -7.53 1.43 5.19
C LEU A 84 -8.34 2.36 6.11
N SER A 85 -9.05 3.33 5.56
CA SER A 85 -9.90 4.24 6.34
C SER A 85 -11.12 3.57 7.01
N PHE A 86 -11.45 2.34 6.63
CA PHE A 86 -12.51 1.55 7.27
C PHE A 86 -12.00 0.72 8.45
N LEU A 87 -10.68 0.60 8.64
CA LEU A 87 -10.10 -0.10 9.77
C LEU A 87 -10.25 0.73 11.04
N SER A 88 -10.31 0.06 12.19
CA SER A 88 -10.18 0.71 13.49
C SER A 88 -8.82 1.41 13.62
N GLU A 89 -8.73 2.40 14.51
CA GLU A 89 -7.47 3.11 14.79
C GLU A 89 -6.34 2.15 15.18
N GLU A 90 -6.65 1.13 16.00
CA GLU A 90 -5.73 0.08 16.40
C GLU A 90 -5.23 -0.75 15.20
N ALA A 91 -6.15 -1.18 14.32
CA ALA A 91 -5.78 -1.94 13.13
C ALA A 91 -4.97 -1.12 12.11
N GLN A 92 -5.26 0.17 11.98
CA GLN A 92 -4.42 1.09 11.19
C GLN A 92 -3.01 1.20 11.78
N GLY A 93 -2.88 1.18 13.12
CA GLY A 93 -1.60 1.11 13.81
C GLY A 93 -0.81 -0.16 13.49
N TRP A 94 -1.46 -1.33 13.50
CA TRP A 94 -0.81 -2.60 13.10
C TRP A 94 -0.33 -2.55 11.65
N VAL A 95 -1.11 -1.95 10.73
CA VAL A 95 -0.70 -1.79 9.33
C VAL A 95 0.57 -0.94 9.25
N LEU A 96 0.62 0.21 9.93
CA LEU A 96 1.80 1.09 9.93
C LEU A 96 3.06 0.39 10.43
N GLN A 97 2.96 -0.34 11.55
CA GLN A 97 4.09 -1.08 12.11
C GLN A 97 4.70 -2.07 11.12
N ASN A 98 3.88 -2.65 10.23
CA ASN A 98 4.31 -3.60 9.22
C ASN A 98 4.68 -2.94 7.87
N LEU A 99 4.46 -1.63 7.69
CA LEU A 99 4.90 -0.88 6.50
C LEU A 99 6.34 -0.32 6.64
N ASN A 100 6.88 -0.25 7.85
CA ASN A 100 8.19 0.36 8.14
C ASN A 100 9.35 -0.49 7.62
N GLY A 101 9.88 -0.13 6.45
CA GLY A 101 11.12 -0.68 5.89
C GLY A 101 10.98 -1.29 4.49
N ASN A 102 9.76 -1.60 4.09
CA ASN A 102 9.44 -2.11 2.76
C ASN A 102 8.21 -1.35 2.28
N THR A 103 8.42 -0.40 1.37
CA THR A 103 7.32 0.16 0.55
C THR A 103 6.89 -0.90 -0.47
N VAL A 104 6.58 -2.11 0.02
CA VAL A 104 5.77 -3.08 -0.71
C VAL A 104 4.46 -2.35 -0.92
N VAL A 105 4.21 -1.99 -2.18
CA VAL A 105 2.96 -1.38 -2.62
C VAL A 105 1.83 -2.26 -2.11
N LEU A 106 1.19 -1.84 -1.02
CA LEU A 106 0.05 -2.56 -0.45
C LEU A 106 -0.98 -2.69 -1.56
N SER A 107 -1.21 -3.91 -2.03
CA SER A 107 -2.11 -4.13 -3.15
C SER A 107 -3.55 -3.85 -2.73
N LYS A 108 -4.39 -3.49 -3.70
CA LYS A 108 -5.82 -3.29 -3.48
C LYS A 108 -6.51 -4.53 -2.90
N SER A 109 -6.10 -5.74 -3.31
CA SER A 109 -6.67 -7.00 -2.81
C SER A 109 -6.36 -7.21 -1.34
N ARG A 110 -5.11 -7.01 -0.90
CA ARG A 110 -4.72 -7.12 0.51
C ARG A 110 -5.46 -6.10 1.37
N ALA A 111 -5.56 -4.85 0.90
CA ALA A 111 -6.33 -3.82 1.59
C ALA A 111 -7.83 -4.16 1.70
N GLU A 112 -8.40 -4.86 0.70
CA GLU A 112 -9.78 -5.35 0.79
C GLU A 112 -9.89 -6.45 1.85
N THR A 113 -8.98 -7.42 1.89
CA THR A 113 -8.97 -8.47 2.92
C THR A 113 -8.85 -7.89 4.32
N LEU A 114 -7.96 -6.91 4.53
CA LEU A 114 -7.84 -6.19 5.81
C LEU A 114 -9.17 -5.55 6.21
N LYS A 115 -9.84 -4.88 5.27
CA LYS A 115 -11.13 -4.25 5.51
C LYS A 115 -12.21 -5.29 5.86
N GLU A 116 -12.36 -6.34 5.07
CA GLU A 116 -13.37 -7.39 5.28
C GLU A 116 -13.19 -8.09 6.64
N GLU A 117 -11.95 -8.38 7.04
CA GLU A 117 -11.67 -9.01 8.34
C GLU A 117 -11.86 -8.03 9.50
N SER A 118 -11.56 -6.74 9.31
CA SER A 118 -11.85 -5.68 10.29
C SER A 118 -13.35 -5.49 10.50
N GLU A 119 -14.15 -5.44 9.43
CA GLU A 119 -15.62 -5.31 9.50
C GLU A 119 -16.27 -6.52 10.21
N ARG A 120 -15.66 -7.70 10.08
CA ARG A 120 -16.08 -8.92 10.79
C ARG A 120 -15.60 -9.00 12.23
N GLY A 121 -14.74 -8.08 12.68
CA GLY A 121 -14.16 -8.08 14.03
C GLY A 121 -13.21 -9.25 14.31
N ILE A 122 -12.62 -9.84 13.27
CA ILE A 122 -11.67 -10.97 13.40
C ILE A 122 -10.22 -10.60 13.06
N LEU A 123 -9.99 -9.35 12.65
CA LEU A 123 -8.65 -8.88 12.32
C LEU A 123 -7.81 -8.74 13.59
N THR A 124 -6.63 -9.37 13.60
CA THR A 124 -5.64 -9.29 14.68
C THR A 124 -4.31 -8.77 14.13
N GLU A 125 -3.39 -8.33 15.00
CA GLU A 125 -2.05 -7.89 14.58
C GLU A 125 -1.28 -8.96 13.79
N GLU A 126 -1.30 -10.21 14.27
CA GLU A 126 -0.67 -11.36 13.58
C GLU A 126 -1.28 -11.55 12.19
N ARG A 127 -2.61 -11.41 12.09
CA ARG A 127 -3.31 -11.56 10.82
C ARG A 127 -3.02 -10.42 9.84
N VAL A 128 -2.87 -9.19 10.33
CA VAL A 128 -2.39 -8.05 9.53
C VAL A 128 -1.01 -8.36 8.97
N ARG A 129 -0.08 -8.82 9.81
CA ARG A 129 1.26 -9.22 9.39
C ARG A 129 1.22 -10.30 8.30
N ASP A 130 0.39 -11.32 8.47
CA ASP A 130 0.22 -12.38 7.48
C ASP A 130 -0.29 -11.86 6.14
N ILE A 131 -1.36 -11.06 6.14
CA ILE A 131 -1.96 -10.49 4.92
C ILE A 131 -0.95 -9.59 4.18
N LEU A 132 -0.21 -8.77 4.92
CA LEU A 132 0.80 -7.87 4.35
C LEU A 132 2.00 -8.63 3.77
N ASN A 133 2.36 -9.77 4.35
CA ASN A 133 3.50 -10.59 3.92
C ASN A 133 3.14 -11.76 2.98
N GLN A 134 1.85 -12.00 2.72
CA GLN A 134 1.34 -13.20 2.04
C GLN A 134 1.89 -13.42 0.62
N ASP A 135 2.32 -12.37 -0.07
CA ASP A 135 3.09 -12.47 -1.33
C ASP A 135 4.42 -11.72 -1.28
N VAL A 136 5.30 -12.05 -0.34
CA VAL A 136 6.70 -12.22 -0.78
C VAL A 136 6.66 -13.46 -1.68
N LYS A 137 6.32 -13.27 -2.97
CA LYS A 137 6.37 -14.36 -3.97
C LYS A 137 7.71 -15.03 -3.78
N ARG A 138 7.74 -16.27 -3.28
CA ARG A 138 8.93 -17.11 -3.36
C ARG A 138 9.27 -17.17 -4.84
N ILE A 139 10.26 -16.40 -5.27
CA ILE A 139 10.78 -16.48 -6.63
C ILE A 139 11.32 -17.91 -6.73
N SER A 140 10.59 -18.79 -7.43
CA SER A 140 11.09 -20.14 -7.67
C SER A 140 12.14 -20.05 -8.77
N ILE A 141 13.39 -19.98 -8.37
CA ILE A 141 14.51 -20.02 -9.31
C ILE A 141 14.81 -21.50 -9.57
N THR A 142 14.53 -21.96 -10.79
CA THR A 142 14.92 -23.30 -11.23
C THR A 142 16.19 -23.18 -12.06
N ILE A 143 17.31 -23.67 -11.53
CA ILE A 143 18.58 -23.77 -12.26
C ILE A 143 18.73 -25.21 -12.73
N SER A 144 18.88 -25.42 -14.05
CA SER A 144 19.04 -26.77 -14.59
C SER A 144 20.36 -27.40 -14.11
N ALA A 145 20.34 -28.67 -13.71
CA ALA A 145 21.53 -29.40 -13.29
C ALA A 145 22.66 -29.37 -14.35
N LYS A 146 22.31 -29.35 -15.64
CA LYS A 146 23.29 -29.21 -16.74
C LYS A 146 24.10 -27.92 -16.62
N LYS A 147 23.44 -26.79 -16.34
CA LYS A 147 24.12 -25.49 -16.15
C LYS A 147 24.99 -25.48 -14.90
N ILE A 148 24.56 -26.13 -13.82
CA ILE A 148 25.33 -26.20 -12.58
C ILE A 148 26.60 -27.04 -12.79
N LYS A 149 26.48 -28.20 -13.45
CA LYS A 149 27.58 -29.16 -13.62
C LYS A 149 28.83 -28.57 -14.28
N ASP A 150 28.67 -27.59 -15.17
CA ASP A 150 29.79 -26.95 -15.86
C ASP A 150 30.70 -26.11 -14.92
N TYR A 151 30.22 -25.77 -13.72
CA TYR A 151 30.98 -25.04 -12.69
C TYR A 151 31.68 -25.94 -11.67
N PHE A 152 31.48 -27.26 -11.75
CA PHE A 152 32.01 -28.23 -10.78
C PHE A 152 32.91 -29.27 -11.45
N PRO A 153 33.86 -29.87 -10.71
CA PRO A 153 34.60 -31.03 -11.18
C PRO A 153 33.68 -32.20 -11.59
N GLN A 154 34.10 -32.99 -12.58
CA GLN A 154 33.29 -34.07 -13.16
C GLN A 154 32.95 -35.20 -12.16
N ASP A 155 33.76 -35.34 -11.11
CA ASP A 155 33.66 -36.35 -10.05
C ASP A 155 32.76 -35.93 -8.88
N TYR A 156 32.27 -34.68 -8.86
CA TYR A 156 31.39 -34.21 -7.79
C TYR A 156 30.02 -34.89 -7.83
N THR A 157 29.57 -35.34 -6.66
CA THR A 157 28.21 -35.83 -6.47
C THR A 157 27.22 -34.68 -6.34
N LYS A 158 25.93 -34.99 -6.46
CA LYS A 158 24.86 -34.00 -6.26
C LYS A 158 24.97 -33.31 -4.90
N ASP A 159 25.17 -34.07 -3.84
CA ASP A 159 25.19 -33.56 -2.47
C ASP A 159 26.39 -32.63 -2.24
N GLN A 160 27.55 -32.95 -2.84
CA GLN A 160 28.73 -32.08 -2.80
C GLN A 160 28.52 -30.76 -3.54
N MET A 161 27.83 -30.79 -4.69
CA MET A 161 27.47 -29.57 -5.41
C MET A 161 26.49 -28.71 -4.59
N GLU A 162 25.46 -29.32 -3.97
CA GLU A 162 24.52 -28.60 -3.11
C GLU A 162 25.23 -27.96 -1.90
N GLU A 163 26.12 -28.68 -1.23
CA GLU A 163 26.89 -28.16 -0.09
C GLU A 163 27.71 -26.92 -0.47
N VAL A 164 28.40 -26.94 -1.61
CA VAL A 164 29.18 -25.79 -2.08
C VAL A 164 28.27 -24.62 -2.46
N ILE A 165 27.15 -24.88 -3.14
CA ILE A 165 26.17 -23.83 -3.50
C ILE A 165 25.67 -23.12 -2.24
N PHE A 166 25.30 -23.88 -1.19
CA PHE A 166 24.86 -23.27 0.07
C PHE A 166 25.96 -22.47 0.74
N LYS A 167 27.21 -22.98 0.79
CA LYS A 167 28.34 -22.21 1.35
C LYS A 167 28.57 -20.89 0.62
N LEU A 168 28.52 -20.88 -0.72
CA LEU A 168 28.67 -19.66 -1.52
C LEU A 168 27.55 -18.65 -1.22
N LEU A 169 26.31 -19.13 -1.08
CA LEU A 169 25.16 -18.28 -0.75
C LEU A 169 25.25 -17.72 0.69
N ASP A 170 25.73 -18.51 1.64
CA ASP A 170 25.94 -18.07 3.02
C ASP A 170 27.03 -16.99 3.10
N SER A 171 28.17 -17.17 2.40
CA SER A 171 29.22 -16.15 2.34
C SER A 171 28.75 -14.87 1.66
N TRP A 172 28.04 -14.97 0.52
CA TRP A 172 27.44 -13.80 -0.14
C TRP A 172 26.48 -13.05 0.78
N ARG A 173 25.68 -13.79 1.55
CA ARG A 173 24.77 -13.20 2.54
C ARG A 173 25.56 -12.42 3.59
N GLU A 174 26.58 -13.03 4.17
CA GLU A 174 27.41 -12.38 5.19
C GLU A 174 28.07 -11.09 4.69
N GLU A 175 28.57 -11.07 3.46
CA GLU A 175 29.15 -9.86 2.84
C GLU A 175 28.12 -8.73 2.69
N MET A 176 26.92 -9.03 2.19
CA MET A 176 25.86 -8.02 1.98
C MET A 176 25.31 -7.40 3.27
N TYR A 177 25.40 -8.11 4.39
CA TYR A 177 24.93 -7.62 5.69
C TYR A 177 26.06 -7.05 6.57
N GLN A 178 27.31 -7.03 6.10
CA GLN A 178 28.41 -6.30 6.74
C GLN A 178 28.52 -4.85 6.22
N ASP A 179 27.96 -4.55 5.05
CA ASP A 179 27.98 -3.24 4.39
C ASP A 179 26.66 -2.43 4.54
N ALA A 180 25.73 -2.88 5.38
CA ALA A 180 24.43 -2.24 5.65
C ALA A 180 24.31 -1.79 7.12
#